data_AF-A0A8J7AR25-F1
#
_entry.id   AF-A0A8J7AR25-F1
#
_cell.length_a   1.000
_cell.length_b   1.000
_cell.length_c   1.000
_cell.angle_alpha   90.00
_cell.angle_beta   90.00
_cell.angle_gamma   90.00
#
_symmetry.space_group_name_H-M   'P 1'
#
loop_
_entity.id
_entity.type
_entity.pdbx_description
1 polymer ?
#
loop_
_entity_poly.entity_id
_entity_poly.type
_entity_poly.pdbx_seq_one_letter_code
_entity_poly.pdbx_strand_id
1 'polypeptide(L)' 'MSIPLVPLLYLGLGGAYLLVIPAITFFYLQKRWYIASSVERVLMYFFVFLFFPGLVLLSPFLNFRPQRRQIET' A
#
# COMPACT_ATOMS: atom_id res chain seq x y z
N MET A 1 -14.61 -34.08 -8.42
CA MET A 1 -14.04 -33.19 -7.37
C MET A 1 -14.22 -31.77 -7.86
N SER A 2 -15.17 -31.02 -7.30
CA SER A 2 -15.47 -29.65 -7.73
C SER A 2 -14.40 -28.69 -7.19
N ILE A 3 -13.88 -27.83 -8.06
CA ILE A 3 -12.98 -26.74 -7.64
C ILE A 3 -13.80 -25.78 -6.78
N PRO A 4 -13.36 -25.44 -5.55
CA PRO A 4 -14.05 -24.48 -4.70
C PRO A 4 -13.77 -23.05 -5.20
N LEU A 5 -14.33 -22.72 -6.37
CA LEU A 5 -14.11 -21.46 -7.09
C LEU A 5 -14.45 -20.25 -6.22
N VAL A 6 -15.55 -20.31 -5.48
CA VAL A 6 -16.02 -19.20 -4.63
C VAL A 6 -15.05 -18.93 -3.47
N PRO A 7 -14.65 -19.92 -2.64
CA PRO A 7 -13.62 -19.71 -1.63
C PRO A 7 -12.29 -19.20 -2.20
N LEU A 8 -11.84 -19.75 -3.33
CA LEU A 8 -10.58 -19.34 -3.95
C LEU A 8 -10.64 -17.89 -4.43
N LEU A 9 -11.77 -17.48 -5.00
CA LEU A 9 -12.01 -16.10 -5.40
C LEU A 9 -11.95 -15.16 -4.20
N TYR A 10 -12.63 -15.48 -3.11
CA TYR A 10 -12.60 -14.64 -1.90
C TYR A 10 -11.21 -14.60 -1.25
N LEU A 11 -10.46 -15.70 -1.25
CA LEU A 11 -9.07 -15.71 -0.81
C LEU A 11 -8.18 -14.82 -1.69
N GLY A 12 -8.36 -14.89 -3.01
CA GLY A 12 -7.62 -14.04 -3.95
C GLY A 12 -7.94 -12.56 -3.77
N LEU A 13 -9.23 -12.20 -3.70
CA LEU A 13 -9.69 -10.83 -3.49
C LEU A 13 -9.27 -10.30 -2.11
N GLY A 14 -9.41 -11.12 -1.06
CA GLY A 14 -9.00 -10.78 0.30
C GLY A 14 -7.48 -10.57 0.41
N GLY A 15 -6.69 -11.46 -0.19
CA GLY A 15 -5.23 -11.32 -0.25
C GLY A 15 -4.81 -10.08 -1.05
N ALA A 16 -5.46 -9.80 -2.16
CA ALA A 16 -5.21 -8.59 -2.93
C ALA A 16 -5.54 -7.32 -2.12
N TYR A 17 -6.69 -7.30 -1.44
CA TYR A 17 -7.17 -6.16 -0.66
C TYR A 17 -6.36 -5.90 0.62
N LEU A 18 -5.92 -6.95 1.32
CA LEU A 18 -5.22 -6.82 2.60
C LEU A 18 -3.69 -6.77 2.49
N LEU A 19 -3.10 -7.31 1.41
CA LEU A 19 -1.64 -7.43 1.29
C LEU A 19 -1.12 -6.72 0.02
N VAL A 20 -1.58 -7.11 -1.16
CA VAL A 20 -0.96 -6.68 -2.43
C VAL A 20 -1.20 -5.20 -2.70
N ILE A 21 -2.46 -4.75 -2.72
CA ILE A 21 -2.81 -3.36 -3.02
C ILE A 21 -2.34 -2.39 -1.92
N PRO A 22 -2.44 -2.72 -0.62
CA PRO A 22 -1.86 -1.89 0.44
C PRO A 22 -0.35 -1.72 0.31
N ALA A 23 0.40 -2.79 -0.02
CA ALA A 23 1.84 -2.70 -0.25
C ALA A 23 2.17 -1.76 -1.41
N ILE A 24 1.45 -1.88 -2.54
CA ILE A 24 1.59 -0.98 -3.69
C ILE A 24 1.30 0.47 -3.27
N THR A 25 0.24 0.68 -2.48
CA THR A 25 -0.16 1.99 -1.98
C THR A 25 0.95 2.62 -1.13
N PHE A 26 1.56 1.86 -0.22
CA PHE A 26 2.70 2.34 0.57
C PHE A 26 3.87 2.84 -0.30
N PHE A 27 4.27 2.08 -1.32
CA PHE A 27 5.35 2.49 -2.23
C PHE A 27 4.96 3.68 -3.11
N TYR A 28 3.71 3.75 -3.54
CA TYR A 28 3.18 4.88 -4.29
C TYR A 28 3.22 6.17 -3.45
N LEU A 29 2.74 6.11 -2.20
CA LEU A 29 2.81 7.20 -1.24
C LEU A 29 4.27 7.62 -1.01
N GLN A 30 5.16 6.67 -0.68
CA GLN A 30 6.57 6.95 -0.43
C GLN A 30 7.23 7.70 -1.59
N LYS A 31 6.99 7.27 -2.83
CA LYS A 31 7.64 7.86 -4.02
C LYS A 31 7.14 9.25 -4.35
N ARG A 32 5.85 9.56 -4.12
CA ARG A 32 5.24 10.78 -4.67
C ARG A 32 4.74 11.78 -3.63
N TRP A 33 4.84 11.47 -2.33
CA TRP A 33 4.31 12.31 -1.25
C TRP A 33 4.67 13.80 -1.37
N TYR A 34 5.93 14.10 -1.67
CA TYR A 34 6.44 15.47 -1.72
C TYR A 34 6.22 16.19 -3.06
N ILE A 35 5.84 15.47 -4.12
CA ILE A 35 5.73 16.00 -5.49
C ILE A 35 4.31 15.90 -6.09
N ALA A 36 3.36 15.28 -5.39
CA ALA A 36 2.01 15.05 -5.89
C ALA A 36 1.22 16.35 -6.13
N SER A 37 0.43 16.41 -7.20
CA SER A 37 -0.52 17.51 -7.44
C SER A 37 -1.69 17.49 -6.45
N SER A 38 -2.53 18.52 -6.44
CA SER A 38 -3.71 18.59 -5.55
C SER A 38 -4.71 17.46 -5.79
N VAL A 39 -5.04 17.19 -7.06
CA VAL A 39 -5.95 16.09 -7.46
C VAL A 39 -5.33 14.74 -7.11
N GLU A 40 -4.03 14.57 -7.36
CA GLU A 40 -3.33 13.34 -7.00
C GLU A 40 -3.34 13.10 -5.50
N ARG A 41 -3.14 14.14 -4.69
CA ARG A 41 -3.21 14.07 -3.22
C ARG A 41 -4.55 13.52 -2.73
N VAL A 42 -5.65 13.95 -3.35
CA VAL A 42 -7.00 13.46 -3.01
C VAL A 42 -7.13 11.97 -3.31
N LEU A 43 -6.66 11.52 -4.47
CA LEU A 43 -6.64 10.09 -4.80
C LEU A 43 -5.73 9.28 -3.86
N MET A 44 -4.59 9.82 -3.46
CA MET A 44 -3.71 9.20 -2.47
C MET A 44 -4.45 8.98 -1.14
N TYR A 45 -5.15 9.99 -0.63
CA TYR A 45 -5.95 9.84 0.59
C TYR A 45 -7.10 8.85 0.41
N PHE A 46 -7.78 8.88 -0.73
CA PHE A 46 -8.82 7.90 -1.05
C PHE A 46 -8.29 6.46 -0.94
N PHE A 47 -7.12 6.16 -1.51
CA PHE A 47 -6.51 4.83 -1.37
C PHE A 47 -6.13 4.48 0.06
N VAL A 48 -5.64 5.45 0.84
CA VAL A 48 -5.34 5.22 2.27
C VAL A 48 -6.61 4.80 3.02
N PHE A 49 -7.74 5.46 2.78
CA PHE A 49 -8.99 5.11 3.45
C PHE A 49 -9.60 3.82 2.92
N LEU A 50 -9.56 3.59 1.61
CA LEU A 50 -10.11 2.38 0.98
C LEU A 50 -9.37 1.12 1.46
N PHE A 51 -8.05 1.19 1.62
CA PHE A 51 -7.17 0.08 1.98
C PHE A 51 -6.63 0.16 3.41
N PHE A 52 -7.22 1.02 4.25
CA PHE A 52 -6.80 1.26 5.63
C PHE A 52 -6.52 -0.02 6.45
N PRO A 53 -7.40 -1.05 6.46
CA PRO A 53 -7.13 -2.26 7.26
C PRO A 53 -5.86 -2.99 6.82
N GLY A 54 -5.59 -3.08 5.52
CA GLY A 54 -4.37 -3.70 5.00
C GLY A 54 -3.12 -2.85 5.26
N LEU A 55 -3.25 -1.52 5.21
CA LEU A 55 -2.15 -0.61 5.54
C LEU A 55 -1.74 -0.74 7.01
N VAL A 56 -2.71 -0.84 7.93
CA VAL A 56 -2.43 -1.08 9.35
C VAL A 56 -1.72 -2.42 9.56
N LEU A 57 -2.14 -3.48 8.87
CA LEU A 57 -1.54 -4.81 8.96
C LEU A 57 -0.06 -4.80 8.54
N LEU A 58 0.28 -4.10 7.46
CA LEU A 58 1.66 -4.03 6.94
C LEU A 58 2.53 -2.99 7.64
N SER A 59 1.94 -2.03 8.35
CA SER A 59 2.64 -0.91 8.97
C SER A 59 3.80 -1.29 9.91
N PRO A 60 3.77 -2.38 10.69
CA PRO A 60 4.89 -2.73 11.58
C PRO A 60 6.14 -3.21 10.82
N PHE A 61 5.99 -3.63 9.56
CA PHE A 61 7.06 -4.26 8.77
C PHE A 61 7.78 -3.28 7.85
N LEU A 62 7.17 -2.13 7.55
CA LEU A 62 7.68 -1.17 6.58
C LEU A 62 8.33 0.02 7.29
N ASN A 63 9.59 0.31 6.94
CA ASN A 63 10.32 1.46 7.47
C ASN A 63 10.76 2.38 6.32
N PHE A 64 10.05 3.49 6.14
CA PHE A 64 10.36 4.51 5.13
C PHE A 64 11.15 5.69 5.68
N ARG A 65 11.97 5.46 6.72
CA ARG A 65 12.89 6.48 7.22
C ARG A 65 13.85 6.90 6.08
N PRO A 66 14.10 8.21 5.90
CA PRO A 66 15.12 8.68 4.97
C PRO A 66 16.47 8.02 5.24
N GLN A 67 17.16 7.63 4.17
CA GLN A 67 18.51 7.10 4.28
C GLN A 67 19.48 8.19 4.74
N ARG A 68 20.54 7.78 5.42
CA ARG A 68 21.58 8.72 5.88
C ARG A 68 22.23 9.37 4.66
N ARG A 69 22.31 10.70 4.67
CA ARG A 69 23.04 11.45 3.66
C ARG A 69 24.55 11.26 3.89
N GLN A 70 25.29 10.96 2.83
CA GLN A 70 26.75 11.02 2.86
C GLN A 70 27.18 12.48 2.90
N ILE A 71 28.08 12.81 3.83
CA ILE A 71 28.65 14.15 3.96
C ILE A 71 30.09 14.03 3.44
N GLU A 72 30.34 14.56 2.25
CA GLU A 72 31.70 14.76 1.77
C GLU A 72 32.29 15.94 2.54
N THR A 73 33.46 15.72 3.14
CA THR A 73 34.22 16.74 3.88
C THR A 73 35.21 17.42 2.96
#